data_AF-A0A7X7X0E4-F1
#
_entry.id   AF-A0A7X7X0E4-F1
#
_cell.length_a   1.000
_cell.length_b   1.000
_cell.length_c   1.000
_cell.angle_alpha   90.00
_cell.angle_beta   90.00
_cell.angle_gamma   90.00
#
_symmetry.space_group_name_H-M   'P 1'
#
loop_
_entity.id
_entity.type
_entity.pdbx_description
1 polymer ?
#
loop_
_entity_poly.entity_id
_entity_poly.type
_entity_poly.pdbx_seq_one_letter_code
_entity_poly.pdbx_strand_id
1 'polypeptide(L)'
;MMRKKILFLVTVFVCGLCYPHSSFRSKSVKYDCTVVIASDLHFDLLPETDQYFHVVAINHLENHFRFPKTAPQGIAGELLKKLDCVALAGDMFDKSRPEILNLYRQRYEKGVGERRIHYNVFPGLGNHDINPGVSDKGADNLKGRAYTFHYIDSVLNAKLLKGEILNLDSSSRSYSWNVGNVHFINGECCAGDTTYCKSNFEWLEKDLKKYASCGAPVVYIQHYGFDKWALDWWPESSRNRLFDILEKFNLVAVFVGHAHTATLEHFRGHTIYQVNNAWKDDDGPGSFAVLRIKGNAVSIETCSVLDGKGDFKVIEPSINYMLLPWKAL
;
A
#
# COMPACT_ATOMS: atom_id res chain seq x y z
N MET A 1 -18.20 -25.13 89.69
CA MET A 1 -17.18 -24.39 88.91
C MET A 1 -16.96 -25.11 87.60
N MET A 2 -17.71 -24.79 86.55
CA MET A 2 -17.60 -25.47 85.25
C MET A 2 -18.13 -24.57 84.12
N ARG A 3 -17.36 -24.54 83.03
CA ARG A 3 -17.47 -23.72 81.82
C ARG A 3 -18.82 -23.88 81.12
N LYS A 4 -19.46 -22.77 80.73
CA LYS A 4 -20.51 -22.76 79.69
C LYS A 4 -19.88 -22.38 78.35
N LYS A 5 -19.97 -23.32 77.40
CA LYS A 5 -19.65 -23.15 75.97
C LYS A 5 -20.76 -22.29 75.34
N ILE A 6 -20.41 -21.29 74.56
CA ILE A 6 -21.32 -20.60 73.65
C ILE A 6 -20.90 -20.98 72.23
N LEU A 7 -21.76 -21.73 71.55
CA LEU A 7 -21.65 -22.10 70.15
C LEU A 7 -22.51 -21.11 69.36
N PHE A 8 -21.90 -20.25 68.55
CA PHE A 8 -22.63 -19.36 67.64
C PHE A 8 -22.67 -20.02 66.26
N LEU A 9 -23.87 -20.38 65.82
CA LEU A 9 -24.18 -20.83 64.47
C LEU A 9 -24.12 -19.59 63.54
N VAL A 10 -23.26 -19.61 62.53
CA VAL A 10 -23.26 -18.60 61.47
C VAL A 10 -24.07 -19.15 60.30
N THR A 11 -25.23 -18.55 60.05
CA THR A 11 -26.09 -18.85 58.89
C THR A 11 -25.54 -18.11 57.68
N VAL A 12 -25.12 -18.84 56.64
CA VAL A 12 -24.66 -18.26 55.36
C VAL A 12 -25.90 -17.94 54.51
N PHE A 13 -26.13 -16.66 54.22
CA PHE A 13 -27.10 -16.20 53.23
C PHE A 13 -26.40 -16.09 51.87
N VAL A 14 -26.74 -16.97 50.92
CA VAL A 14 -26.28 -16.86 49.54
C VAL A 14 -27.24 -15.95 48.78
N CYS A 15 -26.89 -14.69 48.61
CA CYS A 15 -27.54 -13.81 47.63
C CYS A 15 -26.94 -14.07 46.25
N GLY A 16 -27.71 -14.73 45.38
CA GLY A 16 -27.39 -14.84 43.96
C GLY A 16 -27.55 -13.47 43.27
N LEU A 17 -26.42 -12.82 43.01
CA LEU A 17 -26.35 -11.66 42.12
C LEU A 17 -26.22 -12.16 40.67
N CYS A 18 -27.33 -12.17 39.95
CA CYS A 18 -27.32 -12.29 38.49
C CYS A 18 -26.67 -11.04 37.90
N TYR A 19 -25.39 -11.11 37.52
CA TYR A 19 -24.79 -10.10 36.66
C TYR A 19 -25.45 -10.17 35.28
N PRO A 20 -25.95 -9.06 34.72
CA PRO A 20 -26.37 -9.04 33.34
C PRO A 20 -25.11 -9.28 32.48
N HIS A 21 -25.08 -10.39 31.74
CA HIS A 21 -24.17 -10.55 30.62
C HIS A 21 -24.49 -9.46 29.60
N SER A 22 -23.77 -8.35 29.68
CA SER A 22 -23.65 -7.42 28.56
C SER A 22 -22.97 -8.17 27.43
N SER A 23 -23.77 -8.70 26.52
CA SER A 23 -23.33 -9.08 25.18
C SER A 23 -22.64 -7.85 24.58
N PHE A 24 -21.31 -7.84 24.61
CA PHE A 24 -20.52 -6.98 23.75
C PHE A 24 -20.82 -7.45 22.32
N ARG A 25 -21.87 -6.89 21.71
CA ARG A 25 -21.96 -6.85 20.25
C ARG A 25 -20.72 -6.10 19.79
N SER A 26 -19.70 -6.86 19.39
CA SER A 26 -18.62 -6.36 18.53
C SER A 26 -19.31 -5.59 17.40
N LYS A 27 -19.17 -4.26 17.39
CA LYS A 27 -19.52 -3.49 16.21
C LYS A 27 -18.66 -4.08 15.10
N SER A 28 -19.27 -4.75 14.13
CA SER A 28 -18.56 -5.28 12.98
C SER A 28 -17.79 -4.13 12.35
N VAL A 29 -16.46 -4.15 12.47
CA VAL A 29 -15.60 -3.15 11.84
C VAL A 29 -15.87 -3.23 10.35
N LYS A 30 -16.32 -2.12 9.77
CA LYS A 30 -16.60 -2.04 8.34
C LYS A 30 -15.34 -1.55 7.65
N TYR A 31 -14.80 -2.39 6.76
CA TYR A 31 -13.73 -2.03 5.84
C TYR A 31 -14.33 -1.31 4.63
N ASP A 32 -13.82 -0.15 4.27
CA ASP A 32 -14.38 0.64 3.17
C ASP A 32 -13.32 1.65 2.68
N CYS A 33 -12.55 1.26 1.66
CA CYS A 33 -11.58 2.15 1.01
C CYS A 33 -11.53 1.93 -0.50
N THR A 34 -11.16 2.98 -1.23
CA THR A 34 -10.72 2.91 -2.62
C THR A 34 -9.36 3.59 -2.72
N VAL A 35 -8.37 2.90 -3.28
CA VAL A 35 -7.01 3.38 -3.41
C VAL A 35 -6.52 3.12 -4.83
N VAL A 36 -5.84 4.10 -5.43
CA VAL A 36 -5.08 3.87 -6.67
C VAL A 36 -3.69 3.40 -6.29
N ILE A 37 -3.25 2.30 -6.90
CA ILE A 37 -1.86 1.88 -6.88
C ILE A 37 -1.25 2.21 -8.23
N ALA A 38 -0.24 3.06 -8.22
CA ALA A 38 0.55 3.41 -9.39
C ALA A 38 1.99 2.96 -9.17
N SER A 39 2.75 2.83 -10.24
CA SER A 39 4.14 2.42 -10.17
C SER A 39 4.91 3.04 -11.31
N ASP A 40 6.24 2.97 -11.23
CA ASP A 40 7.18 3.25 -12.31
C ASP A 40 6.76 4.55 -13.00
N LEU A 41 6.99 5.66 -12.30
CA LEU A 41 6.71 7.00 -12.80
C LEU A 41 7.88 7.52 -13.63
N HIS A 42 9.10 7.07 -13.32
CA HIS A 42 10.36 7.43 -13.98
C HIS A 42 10.41 8.90 -14.39
N PHE A 43 10.17 9.82 -13.45
CA PHE A 43 10.36 11.23 -13.75
C PHE A 43 11.81 11.45 -14.19
N ASP A 44 11.96 12.06 -15.35
CA ASP A 44 13.21 12.55 -15.92
C ASP A 44 12.99 13.99 -16.43
N LEU A 45 13.97 14.55 -17.13
CA LEU A 45 13.82 15.83 -17.80
C LEU A 45 12.72 15.75 -18.87
N LEU A 46 12.22 16.93 -19.29
CA LEU A 46 11.36 17.02 -20.45
C LEU A 46 12.22 17.05 -21.73
N PRO A 47 11.75 16.45 -22.83
CA PRO A 47 10.41 15.89 -23.04
C PRO A 47 10.24 14.41 -22.67
N GLU A 48 11.23 13.77 -22.03
CA GLU A 48 11.27 12.32 -21.81
C GLU A 48 10.05 11.81 -21.03
N THR A 49 9.76 12.38 -19.85
CA THR A 49 8.58 11.98 -19.06
C THR A 49 7.92 13.16 -18.33
N ASP A 50 6.58 13.21 -18.33
CA ASP A 50 5.78 14.23 -17.60
C ASP A 50 4.65 13.60 -16.75
N GLN A 51 4.22 12.38 -17.06
CA GLN A 51 3.15 11.65 -16.36
C GLN A 51 1.81 12.38 -16.19
N TYR A 52 1.58 13.50 -16.90
CA TYR A 52 0.36 14.28 -16.68
C TYR A 52 -0.90 13.56 -17.19
N PHE A 53 -0.80 12.76 -18.26
CA PHE A 53 -1.94 11.97 -18.77
C PHE A 53 -2.44 11.03 -17.65
N HIS A 54 -1.50 10.38 -16.96
CA HIS A 54 -1.77 9.51 -15.83
C HIS A 54 -2.45 10.24 -14.67
N VAL A 55 -1.93 11.41 -14.30
CA VAL A 55 -2.54 12.26 -13.25
C VAL A 55 -3.96 12.69 -13.61
N VAL A 56 -4.19 13.14 -14.85
CA VAL A 56 -5.51 13.57 -15.30
C VAL A 56 -6.50 12.39 -15.29
N ALA A 57 -6.09 11.20 -15.74
CA ALA A 57 -6.91 10.00 -15.68
C ALA A 57 -7.28 9.60 -14.23
N ILE A 58 -6.33 9.64 -13.29
CA ILE A 58 -6.61 9.36 -11.88
C ILE A 58 -7.58 10.41 -11.29
N ASN A 59 -7.37 11.69 -11.59
CA ASN A 59 -8.26 12.77 -11.15
C ASN A 59 -9.69 12.61 -11.68
N HIS A 60 -9.88 12.00 -12.85
CA HIS A 60 -11.19 11.76 -13.46
C HIS A 60 -11.93 10.54 -12.90
N LEU A 61 -11.30 9.68 -12.10
CA LEU A 61 -11.94 8.46 -11.59
C LEU A 61 -13.24 8.71 -10.82
N GLU A 62 -13.24 9.69 -9.90
CA GLU A 62 -14.44 10.01 -9.13
C GLU A 62 -15.57 10.47 -10.06
N ASN A 63 -16.74 9.83 -9.89
CA ASN A 63 -17.95 10.05 -10.67
C ASN A 63 -17.91 9.61 -12.15
N HIS A 64 -16.80 9.06 -12.64
CA HIS A 64 -16.70 8.53 -14.01
C HIS A 64 -16.34 7.04 -14.06
N PHE A 65 -15.61 6.53 -13.07
CA PHE A 65 -15.28 5.11 -12.98
C PHE A 65 -16.40 4.29 -12.33
N ARG A 66 -16.87 3.25 -13.04
CA ARG A 66 -17.79 2.25 -12.50
C ARG A 66 -17.09 0.90 -12.46
N PHE A 67 -17.11 0.25 -11.30
CA PHE A 67 -16.57 -1.09 -11.17
C PHE A 67 -17.27 -2.07 -12.13
N PRO A 68 -16.53 -2.98 -12.78
CA PRO A 68 -17.11 -3.98 -13.67
C PRO A 68 -18.21 -4.80 -13.00
N LYS A 69 -19.14 -5.34 -13.79
CA LYS A 69 -20.17 -6.25 -13.28
C LYS A 69 -19.60 -7.59 -12.79
N THR A 70 -18.36 -7.89 -13.16
CA THR A 70 -17.58 -9.06 -12.72
C THR A 70 -17.00 -8.89 -11.33
N ALA A 71 -16.98 -7.67 -10.78
CA ALA A 71 -16.56 -7.44 -9.41
C ALA A 71 -17.52 -8.10 -8.40
N PRO A 72 -17.09 -8.37 -7.15
CA PRO A 72 -17.93 -9.08 -6.20
C PRO A 72 -19.16 -8.29 -5.76
N GLN A 73 -20.13 -9.00 -5.18
CA GLN A 73 -21.34 -8.39 -4.64
C GLN A 73 -21.00 -7.28 -3.64
N GLY A 74 -21.63 -6.11 -3.82
CA GLY A 74 -21.38 -4.92 -3.01
C GLY A 74 -20.44 -3.90 -3.67
N ILE A 75 -19.61 -4.34 -4.62
CA ILE A 75 -18.75 -3.49 -5.47
C ILE A 75 -19.25 -3.50 -6.93
N ALA A 76 -19.78 -4.62 -7.43
CA ALA A 76 -20.21 -4.78 -8.82
C ALA A 76 -21.12 -3.63 -9.30
N GLY A 77 -20.69 -2.93 -10.35
CA GLY A 77 -21.44 -1.81 -10.92
C GLY A 77 -21.51 -0.56 -10.02
N GLU A 78 -20.79 -0.50 -8.90
CA GLU A 78 -20.69 0.69 -8.05
C GLU A 78 -20.00 1.82 -8.81
N LEU A 79 -20.58 3.02 -8.78
CA LEU A 79 -19.91 4.23 -9.26
C LEU A 79 -18.96 4.71 -8.17
N LEU A 80 -17.69 4.89 -8.49
CA LEU A 80 -16.71 5.42 -7.55
C LEU A 80 -17.06 6.86 -7.19
N LYS A 81 -17.40 7.09 -5.92
CA LYS A 81 -17.77 8.41 -5.39
C LYS A 81 -16.67 9.10 -4.61
N LYS A 82 -15.70 8.32 -4.14
CA LYS A 82 -14.60 8.81 -3.31
C LYS A 82 -13.38 7.92 -3.51
N LEU A 83 -12.29 8.51 -3.99
CA LEU A 83 -10.95 7.93 -3.96
C LEU A 83 -10.24 8.44 -2.71
N ASP A 84 -9.72 7.54 -1.88
CA ASP A 84 -9.15 7.94 -0.60
C ASP A 84 -7.70 8.43 -0.73
N CYS A 85 -6.88 7.74 -1.52
CA CYS A 85 -5.49 8.10 -1.74
C CYS A 85 -4.88 7.41 -2.97
N VAL A 86 -3.64 7.79 -3.29
CA VAL A 86 -2.76 7.13 -4.26
C VAL A 86 -1.55 6.58 -3.52
N ALA A 87 -1.14 5.35 -3.80
CA ALA A 87 0.09 4.76 -3.30
C ALA A 87 1.01 4.38 -4.47
N LEU A 88 2.31 4.58 -4.28
CA LEU A 88 3.33 4.30 -5.31
C LEU A 88 4.11 3.02 -4.98
N ALA A 89 4.21 2.12 -5.95
CA ALA A 89 5.01 0.89 -5.90
C ALA A 89 6.42 1.09 -6.50
N GLY A 90 7.06 2.23 -6.20
CA GLY A 90 8.45 2.49 -6.56
C GLY A 90 8.68 3.26 -7.86
N ASP A 91 9.96 3.50 -8.12
CA ASP A 91 10.54 4.20 -9.27
C ASP A 91 9.84 5.53 -9.59
N MET A 92 9.88 6.43 -8.61
CA MET A 92 9.42 7.80 -8.79
C MET A 92 10.30 8.56 -9.77
N PHE A 93 11.61 8.34 -9.71
CA PHE A 93 12.61 9.05 -10.50
C PHE A 93 13.45 8.09 -11.33
N ASP A 94 13.68 8.40 -12.60
CA ASP A 94 14.72 7.74 -13.40
C ASP A 94 16.11 8.32 -13.06
N LYS A 95 16.12 9.66 -12.90
CA LYS A 95 17.28 10.45 -12.52
C LYS A 95 16.92 11.40 -11.40
N SER A 96 17.88 11.67 -10.55
CA SER A 96 17.66 12.49 -9.36
C SER A 96 18.30 13.88 -9.52
N ARG A 97 17.48 14.86 -9.95
CA ARG A 97 17.88 16.27 -10.13
C ARG A 97 16.81 17.22 -9.57
N PRO A 98 17.16 18.47 -9.18
CA PRO A 98 16.19 19.43 -8.68
C PRO A 98 15.03 19.73 -9.63
N GLU A 99 15.29 19.83 -10.93
CA GLU A 99 14.30 20.10 -11.96
C GLU A 99 13.30 18.95 -12.11
N ILE A 100 13.80 17.72 -12.03
CA ILE A 100 13.01 16.49 -12.09
C ILE A 100 12.13 16.38 -10.84
N LEU A 101 12.69 16.62 -9.64
CA LEU A 101 11.88 16.67 -8.43
C LEU A 101 10.81 17.76 -8.52
N ASN A 102 11.15 18.95 -9.03
CA ASN A 102 10.16 20.01 -9.20
C ASN A 102 9.02 19.59 -10.13
N LEU A 103 9.32 18.87 -11.21
CA LEU A 103 8.31 18.32 -12.11
C LEU A 103 7.43 17.28 -11.39
N TYR A 104 8.03 16.31 -10.70
CA TYR A 104 7.31 15.35 -9.86
C TYR A 104 6.37 16.06 -8.87
N ARG A 105 6.84 17.09 -8.17
CA ARG A 105 6.03 17.82 -7.19
C ARG A 105 4.85 18.56 -7.83
N GLN A 106 4.99 19.04 -9.05
CA GLN A 106 3.88 19.64 -9.80
C GLN A 106 2.83 18.61 -10.24
N ARG A 107 3.18 17.33 -10.29
CA ARG A 107 2.29 16.24 -10.74
C ARG A 107 1.74 15.42 -9.58
N TYR A 108 2.59 14.93 -8.68
CA TYR A 108 2.29 13.94 -7.65
C TYR A 108 2.35 14.46 -6.20
N GLU A 109 2.73 15.70 -5.93
CA GLU A 109 2.35 16.30 -4.64
C GLU A 109 0.93 16.85 -4.74
N LYS A 110 0.06 16.44 -3.79
CA LYS A 110 -1.32 16.91 -3.71
C LYS A 110 -1.42 18.42 -3.91
N GLY A 111 -2.31 18.84 -4.79
CA GLY A 111 -2.61 20.25 -4.96
C GLY A 111 -3.80 20.50 -5.88
N VAL A 112 -3.86 21.72 -6.39
CA VAL A 112 -4.90 22.19 -7.31
C VAL A 112 -4.37 22.28 -8.73
N GLY A 113 -5.27 22.20 -9.71
CA GLY A 113 -4.96 22.29 -11.14
C GLY A 113 -5.17 20.96 -11.86
N GLU A 114 -5.36 21.04 -13.18
CA GLU A 114 -5.71 19.88 -14.02
C GLU A 114 -4.63 18.80 -14.01
N ARG A 115 -3.36 19.20 -14.16
CA ARG A 115 -2.20 18.29 -14.26
C ARG A 115 -1.58 17.91 -12.91
N ARG A 116 -2.23 18.28 -11.81
CA ARG A 116 -1.73 18.01 -10.46
C ARG A 116 -2.67 17.07 -9.75
N ILE A 117 -2.14 16.08 -9.05
CA ILE A 117 -2.94 15.08 -8.34
C ILE A 117 -3.75 15.74 -7.22
N HIS A 118 -5.02 15.36 -7.09
CA HIS A 118 -5.92 15.95 -6.08
C HIS A 118 -5.95 15.16 -4.77
N TYR A 119 -5.28 14.02 -4.72
CA TYR A 119 -5.31 13.07 -3.61
C TYR A 119 -4.00 13.06 -2.82
N ASN A 120 -4.06 12.60 -1.57
CA ASN A 120 -2.84 12.33 -0.81
C ASN A 120 -2.08 11.20 -1.50
N VAL A 121 -0.79 11.43 -1.78
CA VAL A 121 0.11 10.43 -2.36
C VAL A 121 1.01 9.86 -1.28
N PHE A 122 1.15 8.54 -1.28
CA PHE A 122 2.05 7.76 -0.43
C PHE A 122 3.20 7.26 -1.33
N PRO A 123 4.40 7.88 -1.25
CA PRO A 123 5.50 7.62 -2.17
C PRO A 123 6.16 6.25 -1.90
N GLY A 124 6.85 5.70 -2.87
CA GLY A 124 7.62 4.46 -2.70
C GLY A 124 8.90 4.56 -3.50
N LEU A 125 10.00 4.06 -2.94
CA LEU A 125 11.29 3.95 -3.58
C LEU A 125 11.36 2.66 -4.41
N GLY A 126 11.86 2.76 -5.62
CA GLY A 126 12.33 1.62 -6.41
C GLY A 126 13.84 1.64 -6.62
N ASN A 127 14.32 0.82 -7.56
CA ASN A 127 15.74 0.70 -7.80
C ASN A 127 16.35 1.93 -8.49
N HIS A 128 15.59 2.65 -9.33
CA HIS A 128 16.04 3.91 -9.91
C HIS A 128 16.08 5.04 -8.87
N ASP A 129 15.26 4.97 -7.82
CA ASP A 129 15.33 5.94 -6.72
C ASP A 129 16.56 5.73 -5.83
N ILE A 130 16.98 4.47 -5.65
CA ILE A 130 18.17 4.10 -4.86
C ILE A 130 19.45 4.24 -5.68
N ASN A 131 19.42 3.88 -6.95
CA ASN A 131 20.57 3.93 -7.86
C ASN A 131 20.24 4.80 -9.09
N PRO A 132 19.95 6.10 -8.90
CA PRO A 132 19.52 6.95 -10.00
C PRO A 132 20.63 7.09 -11.02
N GLY A 133 20.29 7.02 -12.31
CA GLY A 133 21.23 7.12 -13.44
C GLY A 133 21.66 8.56 -13.72
N VAL A 134 22.22 9.25 -12.72
CA VAL A 134 22.41 10.72 -12.78
C VAL A 134 23.50 11.18 -13.76
N SER A 135 24.41 10.30 -14.16
CA SER A 135 25.25 10.38 -15.37
C SER A 135 26.08 9.09 -15.45
N ASP A 136 26.76 8.81 -16.56
CA ASP A 136 27.57 7.59 -16.80
C ASP A 136 28.80 7.41 -15.85
N LYS A 137 28.79 8.02 -14.66
CA LYS A 137 29.86 8.02 -13.65
C LYS A 137 29.29 7.76 -12.25
N GLY A 138 29.67 6.62 -11.64
CA GLY A 138 29.07 6.12 -10.39
C GLY A 138 29.14 7.03 -9.14
N ALA A 139 29.97 8.07 -9.10
CA ALA A 139 30.00 9.04 -7.99
C ALA A 139 28.78 9.97 -7.98
N ASP A 140 28.15 10.22 -9.14
CA ASP A 140 26.94 11.03 -9.20
C ASP A 140 25.75 10.25 -8.63
N ASN A 141 25.69 8.93 -8.81
CA ASN A 141 24.58 8.09 -8.33
C ASN A 141 24.39 8.18 -6.80
N LEU A 142 25.47 8.29 -6.02
CA LEU A 142 25.39 8.49 -4.57
C LEU A 142 24.79 9.84 -4.19
N LYS A 143 25.09 10.91 -4.94
CA LYS A 143 24.49 12.23 -4.71
C LYS A 143 23.01 12.23 -5.07
N GLY A 144 22.67 11.60 -6.20
CA GLY A 144 21.27 11.42 -6.60
C GLY A 144 20.48 10.64 -5.56
N ARG A 145 21.01 9.51 -5.09
CA ARG A 145 20.42 8.72 -4.00
C ARG A 145 20.18 9.58 -2.76
N ALA A 146 21.20 10.31 -2.31
CA ALA A 146 21.11 11.14 -1.11
C ALA A 146 20.04 12.24 -1.28
N TYR A 147 19.91 12.81 -2.47
CA TYR A 147 18.88 13.79 -2.80
C TYR A 147 17.48 13.19 -2.73
N THR A 148 17.26 12.03 -3.35
CA THR A 148 15.99 11.30 -3.29
C THR A 148 15.63 10.94 -1.84
N PHE A 149 16.59 10.45 -1.06
CA PHE A 149 16.38 10.10 0.35
C PHE A 149 16.03 11.32 1.20
N HIS A 150 16.71 12.45 1.01
CA HIS A 150 16.38 13.68 1.73
C HIS A 150 14.95 14.15 1.43
N TYR A 151 14.51 14.03 0.18
CA TYR A 151 13.13 14.33 -0.19
C TYR A 151 12.13 13.40 0.52
N ILE A 152 12.36 12.09 0.46
CA ILE A 152 11.45 11.10 1.05
C ILE A 152 11.43 11.21 2.58
N ASP A 153 12.57 11.40 3.22
CA ASP A 153 12.65 11.66 4.65
C ASP A 153 11.82 12.90 5.02
N SER A 154 11.92 13.99 4.26
CA SER A 154 11.12 15.19 4.49
C SER A 154 9.61 14.92 4.35
N VAL A 155 9.20 14.18 3.33
CA VAL A 155 7.78 13.89 3.07
C VAL A 155 7.21 12.96 4.14
N LEU A 156 7.88 11.84 4.42
CA LEU A 156 7.38 10.83 5.37
C LEU A 156 7.37 11.36 6.80
N ASN A 157 8.39 12.12 7.23
CA ASN A 157 8.37 12.77 8.54
C ASN A 157 7.22 13.79 8.65
N ALA A 158 6.96 14.58 7.61
CA ALA A 158 5.84 15.51 7.60
C ALA A 158 4.48 14.77 7.68
N LYS A 159 4.36 13.63 7.00
CA LYS A 159 3.17 12.76 7.08
C LYS A 159 2.99 12.16 8.47
N LEU A 160 4.07 11.71 9.10
CA LEU A 160 4.04 11.16 10.46
C LEU A 160 3.58 12.20 11.47
N LEU A 161 4.14 13.42 11.40
CA LEU A 161 3.76 14.54 12.28
C LEU A 161 2.29 14.94 12.12
N LYS A 162 1.71 14.78 10.92
CA LYS A 162 0.29 15.04 10.65
C LYS A 162 -0.63 13.88 11.00
N GLY A 163 -0.09 12.72 11.38
CA GLY A 163 -0.86 11.49 11.59
C GLY A 163 -1.41 10.87 10.30
N GLU A 164 -0.87 11.22 9.13
CA GLU A 164 -1.22 10.60 7.85
C GLU A 164 -0.62 9.19 7.71
N ILE A 165 0.52 8.93 8.36
CA ILE A 165 1.13 7.60 8.52
C ILE A 165 1.22 7.26 10.01
N LEU A 166 1.23 5.96 10.32
CA LEU A 166 1.19 5.44 11.69
C LEU A 166 2.56 5.05 12.24
N ASN A 167 3.48 4.68 11.34
CA ASN A 167 4.79 4.17 11.68
C ASN A 167 5.75 4.37 10.52
N LEU A 168 7.02 4.59 10.83
CA LEU A 168 8.09 4.86 9.87
C LEU A 168 9.38 4.22 10.38
N ASP A 169 10.00 3.35 9.60
CA ASP A 169 11.35 2.88 9.85
C ASP A 169 12.36 3.91 9.32
N SER A 170 13.16 4.48 10.21
CA SER A 170 14.12 5.51 9.82
C SER A 170 15.24 5.00 8.92
N SER A 171 15.52 3.69 8.89
CA SER A 171 16.62 3.14 8.11
C SER A 171 16.20 2.83 6.68
N SER A 172 15.16 2.00 6.51
CA SER A 172 14.68 1.58 5.20
C SER A 172 13.75 2.59 4.57
N ARG A 173 13.14 3.49 5.37
CA ARG A 173 12.02 4.37 5.03
C ARG A 173 10.68 3.67 4.90
N SER A 174 10.63 2.35 5.08
CA SER A 174 9.37 1.59 5.10
C SER A 174 8.39 2.17 6.11
N TYR A 175 7.12 2.26 5.74
CA TYR A 175 6.12 2.93 6.55
C TYR A 175 4.75 2.30 6.37
N SER A 176 3.84 2.63 7.29
CA SER A 176 2.48 2.09 7.28
C SER A 176 1.44 3.18 7.55
N TRP A 177 0.22 2.97 7.05
CA TRP A 177 -0.91 3.85 7.28
C TRP A 177 -2.22 3.06 7.29
N ASN A 178 -3.29 3.69 7.75
CA ASN A 178 -4.62 3.12 7.68
C ASN A 178 -5.55 4.00 6.83
N VAL A 179 -6.36 3.36 6.00
CA VAL A 179 -7.46 4.01 5.28
C VAL A 179 -8.64 3.06 5.23
N GLY A 180 -9.84 3.55 5.58
CA GLY A 180 -11.05 2.73 5.59
C GLY A 180 -10.97 1.49 6.50
N ASN A 181 -10.23 1.57 7.62
CA ASN A 181 -9.92 0.45 8.53
C ASN A 181 -9.11 -0.70 7.91
N VAL A 182 -8.49 -0.48 6.75
CA VAL A 182 -7.51 -1.38 6.13
C VAL A 182 -6.11 -0.84 6.45
N HIS A 183 -5.20 -1.76 6.76
CA HIS A 183 -3.82 -1.46 7.07
C HIS A 183 -2.94 -1.60 5.83
N PHE A 184 -2.21 -0.56 5.47
CA PHE A 184 -1.35 -0.50 4.31
C PHE A 184 0.10 -0.37 4.74
N ILE A 185 0.99 -1.03 4.02
CA ILE A 185 2.43 -1.01 4.25
C ILE A 185 3.12 -0.75 2.92
N ASN A 186 4.07 0.19 2.91
CA ASN A 186 5.04 0.32 1.84
C ASN A 186 6.40 -0.20 2.33
N GLY A 187 6.88 -1.26 1.71
CA GLY A 187 8.17 -1.90 1.95
C GLY A 187 9.33 -1.25 1.22
N GLU A 188 9.08 -0.16 0.48
CA GLU A 188 10.04 0.51 -0.40
C GLU A 188 10.52 -0.43 -1.52
N CYS A 189 11.82 -0.47 -1.82
CA CYS A 189 12.34 -1.24 -2.95
C CYS A 189 12.04 -2.74 -2.80
N CYS A 190 12.45 -3.37 -1.70
CA CYS A 190 12.05 -4.74 -1.38
C CYS A 190 12.20 -5.06 0.12
N ALA A 191 11.39 -5.99 0.61
CA ALA A 191 11.52 -6.50 1.96
C ALA A 191 12.89 -7.15 2.19
N GLY A 192 13.54 -6.78 3.29
CA GLY A 192 14.83 -7.34 3.66
C GLY A 192 16.03 -6.74 2.93
N ASP A 193 15.86 -5.67 2.15
CA ASP A 193 16.99 -5.01 1.50
C ASP A 193 18.04 -4.55 2.52
N THR A 194 19.31 -4.73 2.18
CA THR A 194 20.47 -4.32 2.99
C THR A 194 21.50 -3.54 2.17
N THR A 195 21.21 -3.24 0.90
CA THR A 195 22.12 -2.56 -0.02
C THR A 195 22.26 -1.05 0.29
N TYR A 196 21.23 -0.45 0.89
CA TYR A 196 21.22 0.98 1.26
C TYR A 196 20.72 1.26 2.68
N CYS A 197 20.24 0.26 3.39
CA CYS A 197 19.59 0.40 4.69
C CYS A 197 19.81 -0.85 5.58
N LYS A 198 19.32 -0.80 6.82
CA LYS A 198 19.12 -2.01 7.63
C LYS A 198 17.84 -2.70 7.16
N SER A 199 17.85 -4.03 7.22
CA SER A 199 16.67 -4.85 6.93
C SER A 199 15.45 -4.39 7.74
N ASN A 200 14.32 -4.24 7.05
CA ASN A 200 13.05 -3.78 7.62
C ASN A 200 12.22 -4.89 8.29
N PHE A 201 12.68 -6.15 8.32
CA PHE A 201 11.86 -7.27 8.82
C PHE A 201 11.46 -7.12 10.29
N GLU A 202 12.38 -6.68 11.16
CA GLU A 202 12.05 -6.49 12.58
C GLU A 202 11.00 -5.37 12.77
N TRP A 203 11.11 -4.31 11.98
CA TRP A 203 10.12 -3.24 11.98
C TRP A 203 8.76 -3.74 11.46
N LEU A 204 8.75 -4.48 10.35
CA LEU A 204 7.54 -5.02 9.72
C LEU A 204 6.75 -5.91 10.67
N GLU A 205 7.43 -6.82 11.39
CA GLU A 205 6.78 -7.69 12.38
C GLU A 205 6.14 -6.90 13.52
N LYS A 206 6.83 -5.87 14.02
CA LYS A 206 6.31 -5.01 15.09
C LYS A 206 5.12 -4.19 14.62
N ASP A 207 5.18 -3.68 13.40
CA ASP A 207 4.11 -2.87 12.79
C ASP A 207 2.82 -3.68 12.64
N LEU A 208 2.92 -4.85 11.97
CA LEU A 208 1.79 -5.76 11.79
C LEU A 208 1.22 -6.25 13.13
N LYS A 209 2.08 -6.59 14.09
CA LYS A 209 1.63 -6.98 15.44
C LYS A 209 0.86 -5.87 16.14
N LYS A 210 1.25 -4.61 15.92
CA LYS A 210 0.61 -3.46 16.57
C LYS A 210 -0.71 -3.09 15.90
N TYR A 211 -0.78 -3.12 14.58
CA TYR A 211 -1.89 -2.53 13.83
C TYR A 211 -2.79 -3.55 13.11
N ALA A 212 -2.34 -4.78 12.90
CA ALA A 212 -3.08 -5.81 12.15
C ALA A 212 -3.43 -7.07 12.97
N SER A 213 -2.94 -7.24 14.20
CA SER A 213 -3.21 -8.43 15.03
C SER A 213 -4.69 -8.68 15.36
N CYS A 214 -5.56 -7.68 15.21
CA CYS A 214 -7.00 -7.84 15.41
C CYS A 214 -7.76 -8.23 14.12
N GLY A 215 -7.05 -8.64 13.06
CA GLY A 215 -7.64 -9.11 11.81
C GLY A 215 -7.97 -8.01 10.80
N ALA A 216 -7.42 -6.81 10.98
CA ALA A 216 -7.50 -5.76 9.97
C ALA A 216 -6.90 -6.28 8.65
N PRO A 217 -7.58 -6.12 7.50
CA PRO A 217 -7.03 -6.42 6.19
C PRO A 217 -5.69 -5.71 5.98
N VAL A 218 -4.71 -6.45 5.46
CA VAL A 218 -3.36 -5.95 5.20
C VAL A 218 -3.12 -5.90 3.70
N VAL A 219 -2.76 -4.71 3.20
CA VAL A 219 -2.28 -4.49 1.84
C VAL A 219 -0.78 -4.19 1.92
N TYR A 220 0.02 -4.99 1.23
CA TYR A 220 1.46 -4.82 1.18
C TYR A 220 1.88 -4.32 -0.20
N ILE A 221 2.75 -3.30 -0.23
CA ILE A 221 3.23 -2.68 -1.45
C ILE A 221 4.76 -2.63 -1.36
N GLN A 222 5.46 -2.99 -2.43
CA GLN A 222 6.89 -2.71 -2.59
C GLN A 222 7.20 -2.53 -4.08
N HIS A 223 8.44 -2.28 -4.45
CA HIS A 223 8.80 -2.13 -5.85
C HIS A 223 9.10 -3.46 -6.55
N TYR A 224 10.12 -4.20 -6.08
CA TYR A 224 10.50 -5.44 -6.72
C TYR A 224 9.42 -6.51 -6.63
N GLY A 225 9.14 -7.11 -7.79
CA GLY A 225 8.14 -8.14 -7.96
C GLY A 225 8.71 -9.53 -8.07
N PHE A 226 8.00 -10.33 -8.86
CA PHE A 226 8.39 -11.70 -9.21
C PHE A 226 8.70 -11.81 -10.71
N ASP A 227 8.87 -10.67 -11.38
CA ASP A 227 9.44 -10.63 -12.72
C ASP A 227 10.91 -11.10 -12.70
N LYS A 228 11.39 -11.49 -13.87
CA LYS A 228 12.70 -12.12 -14.03
C LYS A 228 13.86 -11.30 -13.44
N TRP A 229 13.82 -9.97 -13.56
CA TRP A 229 14.92 -9.11 -13.09
C TRP A 229 14.87 -8.93 -11.58
N ALA A 230 13.69 -8.66 -11.02
CA ALA A 230 13.52 -8.58 -9.58
C ALA A 230 13.96 -9.85 -8.86
N LEU A 231 13.75 -11.04 -9.44
CA LEU A 231 14.18 -12.31 -8.84
C LEU A 231 15.70 -12.44 -8.66
N ASP A 232 16.49 -11.79 -9.52
CA ASP A 232 17.96 -11.75 -9.42
C ASP A 232 18.43 -10.77 -8.33
N TRP A 233 17.66 -9.71 -8.06
CA TRP A 233 18.03 -8.66 -7.10
C TRP A 233 17.35 -8.80 -5.73
N TRP A 234 16.26 -9.55 -5.65
CA TRP A 234 15.53 -9.86 -4.42
C TRP A 234 15.66 -11.35 -4.09
N PRO A 235 16.55 -11.71 -3.14
CA PRO A 235 16.86 -13.10 -2.85
C PRO A 235 15.64 -13.90 -2.39
N GLU A 236 15.61 -15.18 -2.77
CA GLU A 236 14.53 -16.11 -2.41
C GLU A 236 14.33 -16.22 -0.89
N SER A 237 15.41 -16.16 -0.10
CA SER A 237 15.32 -16.16 1.37
C SER A 237 14.53 -14.96 1.91
N SER A 238 14.70 -13.78 1.31
CA SER A 238 13.98 -12.55 1.67
C SER A 238 12.51 -12.62 1.23
N ARG A 239 12.24 -13.21 0.05
CA ARG A 239 10.86 -13.52 -0.41
C ARG A 239 10.15 -14.45 0.56
N ASN A 240 10.77 -15.58 0.89
CA ASN A 240 10.21 -16.53 1.84
C ASN A 240 9.99 -15.88 3.21
N ARG A 241 10.96 -15.11 3.70
CA ARG A 241 10.85 -14.42 4.98
C ARG A 241 9.72 -13.40 5.02
N LEU A 242 9.51 -12.64 3.95
CA LEU A 242 8.39 -11.71 3.85
C LEU A 242 7.06 -12.45 4.02
N PHE A 243 6.85 -13.55 3.28
CA PHE A 243 5.61 -14.32 3.35
C PHE A 243 5.43 -15.07 4.67
N ASP A 244 6.51 -15.55 5.30
CA ASP A 244 6.46 -16.09 6.67
C ASP A 244 5.96 -15.08 7.71
N ILE A 245 6.11 -13.78 7.43
CA ILE A 245 5.59 -12.71 8.27
C ILE A 245 4.14 -12.40 7.87
N LEU A 246 3.89 -12.11 6.60
CA LEU A 246 2.58 -11.64 6.12
C LEU A 246 1.47 -12.68 6.30
N GLU A 247 1.76 -13.98 6.10
CA GLU A 247 0.78 -15.07 6.21
C GLU A 247 0.19 -15.25 7.61
N LYS A 248 0.82 -14.65 8.64
CA LYS A 248 0.29 -14.64 10.02
C LYS A 248 -0.86 -13.64 10.21
N PHE A 249 -1.10 -12.77 9.23
CA PHE A 249 -2.08 -11.69 9.29
C PHE A 249 -3.12 -11.85 8.17
N ASN A 250 -4.13 -10.99 8.17
CA ASN A 250 -5.17 -10.98 7.15
C ASN A 250 -4.67 -10.31 5.85
N LEU A 251 -3.70 -10.92 5.17
CA LEU A 251 -3.13 -10.41 3.92
C LEU A 251 -4.17 -10.49 2.79
N VAL A 252 -4.49 -9.34 2.18
CA VAL A 252 -5.53 -9.25 1.14
C VAL A 252 -4.96 -8.90 -0.24
N ALA A 253 -3.88 -8.13 -0.31
CA ALA A 253 -3.28 -7.80 -1.59
C ALA A 253 -1.80 -7.53 -1.43
N VAL A 254 -1.05 -7.93 -2.46
CA VAL A 254 0.36 -7.60 -2.63
C VAL A 254 0.51 -6.91 -3.98
N PHE A 255 1.01 -5.68 -3.96
CA PHE A 255 1.31 -4.90 -5.16
C PHE A 255 2.80 -4.71 -5.29
N VAL A 256 3.28 -4.85 -6.52
CA VAL A 256 4.67 -4.64 -6.91
C VAL A 256 4.73 -3.81 -8.18
N GLY A 257 5.86 -3.14 -8.41
CA GLY A 257 6.16 -2.39 -9.63
C GLY A 257 7.13 -3.15 -10.52
N HIS A 258 8.08 -2.41 -11.10
CA HIS A 258 9.29 -2.88 -11.77
C HIS A 258 9.08 -3.57 -13.13
N ALA A 259 8.05 -4.38 -13.28
CA ALA A 259 7.82 -5.18 -14.47
C ALA A 259 7.42 -4.35 -15.70
N HIS A 260 7.04 -3.08 -15.54
CA HIS A 260 6.50 -2.20 -16.59
C HIS A 260 5.39 -2.88 -17.39
N THR A 261 4.59 -3.70 -16.70
CA THR A 261 3.49 -4.41 -17.32
C THR A 261 2.50 -4.86 -16.26
N ALA A 262 1.22 -4.62 -16.52
CA ALA A 262 0.15 -5.10 -15.66
C ALA A 262 0.02 -6.63 -15.79
N THR A 263 0.48 -7.38 -14.81
CA THR A 263 0.46 -8.86 -14.82
C THR A 263 0.19 -9.43 -13.43
N LEU A 264 -0.22 -10.69 -13.39
CA LEU A 264 -0.43 -11.44 -12.15
C LEU A 264 0.62 -12.54 -12.03
N GLU A 265 1.43 -12.45 -10.99
CA GLU A 265 2.33 -13.50 -10.58
C GLU A 265 1.77 -14.25 -9.36
N HIS A 266 2.34 -15.42 -9.05
CA HIS A 266 1.87 -16.23 -7.93
C HIS A 266 3.03 -16.74 -7.08
N PHE A 267 2.91 -16.56 -5.76
CA PHE A 267 3.90 -17.05 -4.81
C PHE A 267 3.23 -17.61 -3.56
N ARG A 268 3.53 -18.86 -3.20
CA ARG A 268 2.95 -19.55 -2.03
C ARG A 268 1.42 -19.51 -1.97
N GLY A 269 0.75 -19.51 -3.13
CA GLY A 269 -0.71 -19.44 -3.23
C GLY A 269 -1.29 -18.03 -3.13
N HIS A 270 -0.46 -17.00 -2.98
CA HIS A 270 -0.86 -15.60 -3.05
C HIS A 270 -0.68 -15.07 -4.47
N THR A 271 -1.69 -14.35 -4.96
CA THR A 271 -1.59 -13.57 -6.19
C THR A 271 -0.86 -12.26 -5.92
N ILE A 272 0.14 -11.96 -6.74
CA ILE A 272 0.96 -10.76 -6.70
C ILE A 272 0.60 -9.92 -7.91
N TYR A 273 0.19 -8.68 -7.66
CA TYR A 273 -0.23 -7.77 -8.71
C TYR A 273 0.93 -6.88 -9.13
N GLN A 274 1.47 -7.12 -10.33
CA GLN A 274 2.49 -6.24 -10.91
C GLN A 274 1.78 -5.07 -11.58
N VAL A 275 2.05 -3.86 -11.12
CA VAL A 275 1.44 -2.62 -11.61
C VAL A 275 2.28 -2.11 -12.79
N ASN A 276 1.62 -1.64 -13.85
CA ASN A 276 2.29 -1.08 -15.00
C ASN A 276 2.95 0.27 -14.69
N ASN A 277 3.76 0.76 -15.61
CA ASN A 277 4.27 2.12 -15.61
C ASN A 277 3.21 3.18 -15.99
N ALA A 278 3.54 4.44 -15.68
CA ALA A 278 2.59 5.55 -15.78
C ALA A 278 2.54 6.25 -17.14
N TRP A 279 3.49 5.99 -18.06
CA TRP A 279 3.53 6.61 -19.38
C TRP A 279 3.37 5.60 -20.49
N LYS A 280 3.14 6.11 -21.70
CA LYS A 280 3.14 5.29 -22.89
C LYS A 280 4.57 5.01 -23.35
N ASP A 281 4.92 3.75 -23.48
CA ASP A 281 6.18 3.29 -24.06
C ASP A 281 5.93 2.26 -25.17
N ASP A 282 6.94 1.46 -25.48
CA ASP A 282 6.89 0.41 -26.50
C ASP A 282 5.97 -0.76 -26.09
N ASP A 283 5.74 -0.98 -24.79
CA ASP A 283 4.89 -2.05 -24.27
C ASP A 283 3.41 -1.66 -24.23
N GLY A 284 3.12 -0.36 -24.26
CA GLY A 284 1.77 0.14 -24.51
C GLY A 284 1.43 1.42 -23.77
N PRO A 285 0.14 1.74 -23.61
CA PRO A 285 -0.28 2.86 -22.79
C PRO A 285 0.02 2.62 -21.30
N GLY A 286 0.42 3.68 -20.60
CA GLY A 286 0.54 3.64 -19.15
C GLY A 286 -0.78 3.28 -18.47
N SER A 287 -0.70 2.72 -17.26
CA SER A 287 -1.89 2.30 -16.51
C SER A 287 -1.66 2.31 -15.00
N PHE A 288 -2.75 2.26 -14.24
CA PHE A 288 -2.74 2.13 -12.79
C PHE A 288 -3.79 1.12 -12.33
N ALA A 289 -3.62 0.57 -11.13
CA ALA A 289 -4.60 -0.31 -10.51
C ALA A 289 -5.54 0.45 -9.58
N VAL A 290 -6.85 0.16 -9.62
CA VAL A 290 -7.84 0.67 -8.67
C VAL A 290 -8.22 -0.45 -7.71
N LEU A 291 -7.74 -0.37 -6.47
CA LEU A 291 -8.12 -1.28 -5.38
C LEU A 291 -9.39 -0.77 -4.68
N ARG A 292 -10.37 -1.65 -4.51
CA ARG A 292 -11.56 -1.44 -3.71
C ARG A 292 -11.72 -2.54 -2.68
N ILE A 293 -11.85 -2.15 -1.43
CA ILE A 293 -12.20 -3.05 -0.33
C ILE A 293 -13.48 -2.52 0.31
N LYS A 294 -14.51 -3.36 0.39
CA LYS A 294 -15.80 -3.01 0.98
C LYS A 294 -16.40 -4.20 1.71
N GLY A 295 -16.41 -4.13 3.04
CA GLY A 295 -16.70 -5.29 3.88
C GLY A 295 -15.68 -6.39 3.60
N ASN A 296 -16.14 -7.54 3.14
CA ASN A 296 -15.29 -8.65 2.71
C ASN A 296 -15.09 -8.70 1.18
N ALA A 297 -15.68 -7.81 0.40
CA ALA A 297 -15.48 -7.78 -1.05
C ALA A 297 -14.18 -7.06 -1.40
N VAL A 298 -13.39 -7.64 -2.30
CA VAL A 298 -12.16 -7.05 -2.85
C VAL A 298 -12.22 -7.07 -4.38
N SER A 299 -11.91 -5.93 -4.99
CA SER A 299 -11.80 -5.76 -6.44
C SER A 299 -10.54 -4.94 -6.74
N ILE A 300 -9.77 -5.39 -7.73
CA ILE A 300 -8.58 -4.71 -8.25
C ILE A 300 -8.73 -4.66 -9.76
N GLU A 301 -8.78 -3.47 -10.33
CA GLU A 301 -9.03 -3.26 -11.76
C GLU A 301 -7.90 -2.45 -12.40
N THR A 302 -7.30 -2.95 -13.49
CA THR A 302 -6.32 -2.18 -14.27
C THR A 302 -7.05 -1.12 -15.10
N CYS A 303 -6.68 0.15 -14.96
CA CYS A 303 -7.17 1.25 -15.78
C CYS A 303 -6.05 1.75 -16.69
N SER A 304 -6.14 1.43 -17.98
CA SER A 304 -5.25 1.93 -19.03
C SER A 304 -5.60 3.35 -19.43
N VAL A 305 -4.61 4.23 -19.48
CA VAL A 305 -4.75 5.64 -19.84
C VAL A 305 -4.82 5.77 -21.36
N LEU A 306 -5.87 6.40 -21.87
CA LEU A 306 -6.09 6.52 -23.32
C LEU A 306 -5.56 7.84 -23.89
N ASP A 307 -5.72 8.93 -23.14
CA ASP A 307 -5.33 10.26 -23.60
C ASP A 307 -5.05 11.26 -22.45
N GLY A 308 -4.74 12.50 -22.83
CA GLY A 308 -4.46 13.59 -21.91
C GLY A 308 -5.70 14.35 -21.41
N LYS A 309 -6.91 13.85 -21.71
CA LYS A 309 -8.21 14.41 -21.28
C LYS A 309 -8.82 13.62 -20.14
N GLY A 310 -8.10 12.59 -19.65
CA GLY A 310 -8.51 11.74 -18.54
C GLY A 310 -9.41 10.59 -18.95
N ASP A 311 -9.47 10.25 -20.24
CA ASP A 311 -10.13 9.03 -20.69
C ASP A 311 -9.26 7.82 -20.33
N PHE A 312 -9.90 6.78 -19.80
CA PHE A 312 -9.26 5.52 -19.44
C PHE A 312 -10.18 4.34 -19.78
N LYS A 313 -9.60 3.15 -19.86
CA LYS A 313 -10.33 1.89 -20.08
C LYS A 313 -9.91 0.83 -19.08
N VAL A 314 -10.87 0.09 -18.54
CA VAL A 314 -10.59 -1.12 -17.76
C VAL A 314 -10.06 -2.22 -18.68
N ILE A 315 -8.91 -2.76 -18.34
CA ILE A 315 -8.26 -3.87 -19.05
C ILE A 315 -7.89 -4.98 -18.05
N GLU A 316 -7.54 -6.15 -18.59
CA GLU A 316 -6.91 -7.18 -17.76
C GLU A 316 -5.46 -6.78 -17.40
N PRO A 317 -4.94 -7.24 -16.25
CA PRO A 317 -5.58 -8.13 -15.29
C PRO A 317 -6.56 -7.44 -14.33
N SER A 318 -7.58 -8.20 -13.94
CA SER A 318 -8.48 -7.89 -12.82
C SER A 318 -8.43 -8.98 -11.74
N ILE A 319 -8.61 -8.59 -10.48
CA ILE A 319 -8.76 -9.52 -9.35
C ILE A 319 -10.06 -9.22 -8.63
N ASN A 320 -10.93 -10.22 -8.50
CA ASN A 320 -12.25 -10.06 -7.91
C ASN A 320 -12.57 -11.26 -7.01
N TYR A 321 -12.69 -11.04 -5.70
CA TYR A 321 -12.97 -12.13 -4.75
C TYR A 321 -13.62 -11.64 -3.44
N MET A 322 -14.14 -12.59 -2.67
CA MET A 322 -14.65 -12.36 -1.31
C MET A 322 -13.64 -12.90 -0.29
N LEU A 323 -13.23 -12.06 0.64
CA LEU A 323 -12.41 -12.45 1.79
C LEU A 323 -13.14 -13.51 2.61
N LEU A 324 -12.43 -14.59 2.91
CA LEU A 324 -12.84 -15.57 3.90
C LEU A 324 -12.70 -14.96 5.30
N PRO A 325 -13.50 -15.40 6.29
CA PRO A 325 -13.30 -14.98 7.68
C PRO A 325 -11.87 -15.31 8.12
N TRP A 326 -11.10 -14.28 8.47
CA TRP A 326 -9.75 -14.46 8.96
C TRP A 326 -9.79 -15.25 10.27
N LYS A 327 -8.95 -16.28 10.36
CA LYS A 327 -8.69 -17.04 11.58
C LYS A 327 -7.24 -16.78 11.96
N ALA A 328 -7.01 -16.22 13.13
CA ALA A 328 -5.65 -16.13 13.68
C ALA A 328 -5.06 -17.55 13.76
N LEU A 329 -3.85 -17.72 13.23
CA LEU A 329 -3.07 -18.95 13.31
C LEU A 329 -2.52 -19.18 14.71
#